data_AF-A0A8B6F948-F1
#
_entry.id   AF-A0A8B6F948-F1
#
_cell.length_a   1.000
_cell.length_b   1.000
_cell.length_c   1.000
_cell.angle_alpha   90.00
_cell.angle_beta   90.00
_cell.angle_gamma   90.00
#
_symmetry.space_group_name_H-M   'P 1'
#
loop_
_entity.id
_entity.type
_entity.pdbx_description
1 polymer ?
#
loop_
_entity_poly.entity_id
_entity_poly.type
_entity_poly.pdbx_seq_one_letter_code
_entity_poly.pdbx_strand_id
1 'polypeptide(L)'
;MIVTAKEMSALCACGTVLIILCIIHVIPSLTNNDQSQLKEECRETDLRKRDDISQIPRHIHQIYFDINKDGQAHLQKYQFAQQTWAKLCPDFKYTLWNQSMVDDLIKKYYPGIFKLYSNLPAWISKINVGKFTIIHHYGGIYADNDIECLQNIKSLLQNVYNQNQQAVFKSGDNFDRFAIDFFAATANHPLLEHVIAGLPYAKRKYLLPYLNNMLTTGTAYFNIRFKSFENKCAVSALPYNNEYIVHHRASSWHSWDGKIIYVVWFKRGVLMKTLSLLIFAIIVYIIYRNRNSSKRILIRQQ
;
A
#
# COMPACT_ATOMS: atom_id res chain seq x y z
N MET A 1 18.69 -48.89 -11.13
CA MET A 1 17.70 -48.18 -11.95
C MET A 1 18.26 -46.81 -12.30
N ILE A 2 18.85 -46.70 -13.49
CA ILE A 2 19.42 -45.45 -14.00
C ILE A 2 18.33 -44.82 -14.87
N VAL A 3 17.69 -43.78 -14.37
CA VAL A 3 16.82 -42.93 -15.20
C VAL A 3 17.75 -42.22 -16.18
N THR A 4 17.50 -42.41 -17.48
CA THR A 4 18.39 -41.87 -18.51
C THR A 4 18.11 -40.38 -18.72
N ALA A 5 19.12 -39.63 -19.14
CA ALA A 5 19.04 -38.16 -19.32
C ALA A 5 17.89 -37.70 -20.24
N LYS A 6 17.36 -38.59 -21.08
CA LYS A 6 16.21 -38.37 -21.97
C LYS A 6 14.87 -38.32 -21.23
N GLU A 7 14.75 -39.06 -20.13
CA GLU A 7 13.53 -39.13 -19.29
C GLU A 7 13.42 -37.89 -18.38
N MET A 8 14.57 -37.37 -17.93
CA MET A 8 14.63 -36.12 -17.14
C MET A 8 14.22 -34.87 -17.95
N SER A 9 14.55 -34.82 -19.26
CA SER A 9 14.12 -33.73 -20.14
C SER A 9 12.61 -33.73 -20.43
N ALA A 10 11.99 -34.91 -20.50
CA ALA A 10 10.55 -35.06 -20.71
C ALA A 10 9.74 -34.66 -19.46
N LEU A 11 10.24 -34.97 -18.26
CA LEU A 11 9.66 -34.54 -16.97
C LEU A 11 9.76 -33.03 -16.75
N CYS A 12 10.87 -32.39 -17.15
CA CYS A 12 10.99 -30.92 -17.11
C CYS A 12 10.06 -30.23 -18.12
N ALA A 13 9.88 -30.78 -19.32
CA ALA A 13 8.98 -30.22 -20.34
C ALA A 13 7.49 -30.34 -19.93
N CYS A 14 7.09 -31.44 -19.28
CA CYS A 14 5.72 -31.58 -18.76
C CYS A 14 5.43 -30.61 -17.59
N GLY A 15 6.43 -30.35 -16.73
CA GLY A 15 6.31 -29.41 -15.62
C GLY A 15 6.13 -27.95 -16.07
N THR A 16 6.83 -27.51 -17.11
CA THR A 16 6.68 -26.15 -17.67
C THR A 16 5.35 -25.97 -18.41
N VAL A 17 4.87 -26.98 -19.13
CA VAL A 17 3.56 -26.92 -19.81
C VAL A 17 2.41 -26.84 -18.80
N LEU A 18 2.47 -27.56 -17.68
CA LEU A 18 1.46 -27.48 -16.61
C LEU A 18 1.46 -26.13 -15.89
N ILE A 19 2.63 -25.51 -15.68
CA ILE A 19 2.73 -24.16 -15.11
C ILE A 19 2.19 -23.12 -16.08
N ILE A 20 2.48 -23.24 -17.38
CA ILE A 20 1.96 -22.34 -18.41
C ILE A 20 0.44 -22.49 -18.56
N LEU A 21 -0.10 -23.71 -18.52
CA LEU A 21 -1.56 -23.94 -18.54
C LEU A 21 -2.25 -23.43 -17.27
N CYS A 22 -1.62 -23.54 -16.09
CA CYS A 22 -2.11 -22.89 -14.87
C CYS A 22 -2.09 -21.36 -14.98
N ILE A 23 -1.05 -20.78 -15.57
CA ILE A 23 -0.94 -19.34 -15.82
C ILE A 23 -2.00 -18.88 -16.85
N ILE A 24 -2.27 -19.67 -17.89
CA ILE A 24 -3.23 -19.34 -18.95
C ILE A 24 -4.69 -19.55 -18.52
N HIS A 25 -4.99 -20.50 -17.62
CA HIS A 25 -6.37 -20.76 -17.18
C HIS A 25 -6.74 -20.18 -15.81
N VAL A 26 -5.79 -19.88 -14.93
CA VAL A 26 -6.08 -19.28 -13.61
C VAL A 26 -6.08 -17.75 -13.65
N ILE A 27 -5.30 -17.13 -14.54
CA ILE A 27 -5.14 -15.66 -14.57
C ILE A 27 -6.32 -14.92 -15.21
N PRO A 28 -6.97 -15.40 -16.30
CA PRO A 28 -8.10 -14.67 -16.89
C PRO A 28 -9.36 -14.66 -16.01
N SER A 29 -9.43 -15.51 -14.98
CA SER A 29 -10.58 -15.61 -14.08
C SER A 29 -10.60 -14.55 -12.96
N LEU A 30 -9.58 -13.68 -12.83
CA LEU A 30 -9.43 -12.84 -11.63
C LEU A 30 -9.41 -11.32 -11.86
N THR A 31 -9.54 -10.80 -13.08
CA THR A 31 -9.35 -9.34 -13.25
C THR A 31 -10.34 -8.60 -14.16
N ASN A 32 -11.28 -9.26 -14.84
CA ASN A 32 -12.22 -8.53 -15.70
C ASN A 32 -13.70 -8.63 -15.30
N ASN A 33 -14.09 -9.62 -14.47
CA ASN A 33 -15.49 -9.79 -14.08
C ASN A 33 -15.87 -8.91 -12.86
N ASP A 34 -14.93 -8.69 -11.93
CA ASP A 34 -15.20 -7.93 -10.70
C ASP A 34 -15.44 -6.43 -10.98
N GLN A 35 -14.68 -5.80 -11.88
CA GLN A 35 -14.80 -4.35 -12.13
C GLN A 35 -16.05 -3.98 -12.95
N SER A 36 -16.48 -4.83 -13.88
CA SER A 36 -17.72 -4.60 -14.65
C SER A 36 -18.95 -4.80 -13.77
N GLN A 37 -18.96 -5.84 -12.93
CA GLN A 37 -20.03 -6.08 -11.96
C GLN A 37 -20.12 -4.96 -10.92
N LEU A 38 -18.98 -4.49 -10.37
CA LEU A 38 -18.96 -3.35 -9.46
C LEU A 38 -19.51 -2.07 -10.12
N LYS A 39 -19.14 -1.80 -11.38
CA LYS A 39 -19.67 -0.62 -12.11
C LYS A 39 -21.18 -0.68 -12.31
N GLU A 40 -21.72 -1.87 -12.61
CA GLU A 40 -23.16 -2.06 -12.79
C GLU A 40 -23.92 -1.94 -11.46
N GLU A 41 -23.39 -2.54 -10.39
CA GLU A 41 -23.93 -2.44 -9.02
C GLU A 41 -23.96 -0.98 -8.53
N CYS A 42 -22.89 -0.22 -8.77
CA CYS A 42 -22.84 1.20 -8.41
C CYS A 42 -23.85 2.04 -9.20
N ARG A 43 -24.04 1.74 -10.48
CA ARG A 43 -25.00 2.45 -11.34
C ARG A 43 -26.45 2.25 -10.88
N GLU A 44 -26.83 1.06 -10.43
CA GLU A 44 -28.18 0.82 -9.88
C GLU A 44 -28.39 1.50 -8.52
N THR A 45 -27.33 1.59 -7.71
CA THR A 45 -27.36 2.21 -6.37
C THR A 45 -27.52 3.74 -6.45
N ASP A 46 -26.86 4.38 -7.44
CA ASP A 46 -26.90 5.83 -7.71
C ASP A 46 -28.29 6.38 -8.04
N LEU A 47 -29.18 5.55 -8.59
CA LEU A 47 -30.54 5.95 -8.93
C LEU A 47 -31.44 6.07 -7.70
N ARG A 48 -31.04 5.55 -6.53
CA ARG A 48 -31.92 5.39 -5.35
C ARG A 48 -31.67 6.38 -4.22
N LYS A 49 -30.57 7.15 -4.20
CA LYS A 49 -30.25 8.07 -3.08
C LYS A 49 -29.52 9.33 -3.57
N ARG A 50 -30.25 10.44 -3.75
CA ARG A 50 -29.64 11.77 -3.96
C ARG A 50 -29.81 12.74 -2.79
N ASP A 51 -30.71 12.46 -1.86
CA ASP A 51 -31.19 13.52 -0.94
C ASP A 51 -30.46 13.59 0.42
N ASP A 52 -29.45 12.77 0.69
CA ASP A 52 -28.78 12.71 2.01
C ASP A 52 -27.23 12.56 1.95
N ILE A 53 -26.60 12.92 0.83
CA ILE A 53 -25.14 12.80 0.71
C ILE A 53 -24.46 14.07 1.23
N SER A 54 -23.77 13.95 2.36
CA SER A 54 -22.91 15.03 2.86
C SER A 54 -21.75 15.30 1.91
N GLN A 55 -21.40 16.57 1.70
CA GLN A 55 -20.22 16.96 0.94
C GLN A 55 -18.95 16.72 1.75
N ILE A 56 -17.86 16.37 1.06
CA ILE A 56 -16.52 16.32 1.68
C ILE A 56 -16.14 17.74 2.16
N PRO A 57 -15.86 17.95 3.46
CA PRO A 57 -15.46 19.25 3.99
C PRO A 57 -14.21 19.82 3.31
N ARG A 58 -14.16 21.14 3.13
CA ARG A 58 -12.96 21.83 2.63
C ARG A 58 -11.95 22.07 3.75
N HIS A 59 -11.45 20.98 4.34
CA HIS A 59 -10.47 20.99 5.42
C HIS A 59 -9.31 20.06 5.03
N ILE A 60 -8.13 20.64 4.84
CA ILE A 60 -6.88 19.94 4.56
C ILE A 60 -6.18 19.61 5.88
N HIS A 61 -5.81 18.35 6.02
CA HIS A 61 -5.13 17.78 7.18
C HIS A 61 -3.80 17.18 6.73
N GLN A 62 -2.71 17.61 7.39
CA GLN A 62 -1.40 16.96 7.29
C GLN A 62 -0.92 16.64 8.70
N ILE A 63 -0.06 15.62 8.86
CA ILE A 63 0.47 15.22 10.16
C ILE A 63 1.99 15.41 10.16
N TYR A 64 2.50 16.05 11.21
CA TYR A 64 3.93 16.16 11.47
C TYR A 64 4.22 15.79 12.93
N PHE A 65 4.95 14.70 13.14
CA PHE A 65 5.45 14.33 14.47
C PHE A 65 6.93 14.71 14.55
N ASP A 66 7.30 15.43 15.60
CA ASP A 66 8.68 15.84 15.84
C ASP A 66 9.51 14.67 16.39
N ILE A 67 9.95 13.80 15.49
CA ILE A 67 10.68 12.57 15.83
C ILE A 67 12.17 12.82 15.63
N ASN A 68 12.84 13.38 16.65
CA ASN A 68 14.28 13.65 16.66
C ASN A 68 14.77 14.44 15.41
N LYS A 69 16.05 14.28 15.03
CA LYS A 69 16.66 14.96 13.87
C LYS A 69 16.00 14.60 12.53
N ASP A 70 15.39 13.42 12.42
CA ASP A 70 14.78 12.94 11.18
C ASP A 70 13.45 13.67 10.86
N GLY A 71 12.68 14.04 11.90
CA GLY A 71 11.45 14.81 11.75
C GLY A 71 11.71 16.19 11.14
N GLN A 72 12.58 16.99 11.78
CA GLN A 72 12.84 18.35 11.30
C GLN A 72 13.45 18.38 9.90
N ALA A 73 14.39 17.47 9.61
CA ALA A 73 14.96 17.34 8.27
C ALA A 73 13.90 16.95 7.22
N HIS A 74 12.96 16.07 7.58
CA HIS A 74 11.85 15.71 6.70
C HIS A 74 10.91 16.90 6.44
N LEU A 75 10.52 17.64 7.49
CA LEU A 75 9.67 18.81 7.35
C LEU A 75 10.31 19.86 6.44
N GLN A 76 11.58 20.19 6.68
CA GLN A 76 12.33 21.14 5.84
C GLN A 76 12.41 20.67 4.39
N LYS A 77 12.66 19.37 4.16
CA LYS A 77 12.75 18.81 2.81
C LYS A 77 11.45 18.93 2.01
N TYR A 78 10.30 18.78 2.66
CA TYR A 78 9.00 18.78 1.98
C TYR A 78 8.14 20.02 2.27
N GLN A 79 8.73 21.04 2.89
CA GLN A 79 8.03 22.29 3.20
C GLN A 79 7.45 22.95 1.94
N PHE A 80 8.15 22.86 0.81
CA PHE A 80 7.65 23.38 -0.48
C PHE A 80 6.34 22.70 -0.88
N ALA A 81 6.24 21.38 -0.75
CA ALA A 81 5.05 20.60 -1.08
C ALA A 81 3.89 20.96 -0.15
N GLN A 82 4.13 21.07 1.16
CA GLN A 82 3.11 21.50 2.12
C GLN A 82 2.56 22.91 1.80
N GLN A 83 3.43 23.86 1.45
CA GLN A 83 3.03 25.24 1.15
C GLN A 83 2.11 25.34 -0.08
N THR A 84 2.23 24.43 -1.04
CA THR A 84 1.34 24.43 -2.22
C THR A 84 -0.13 24.26 -1.86
N TRP A 85 -0.45 23.46 -0.83
CA TRP A 85 -1.83 23.25 -0.39
C TRP A 85 -2.50 24.54 0.06
N ALA A 86 -1.85 25.29 0.97
CA ALA A 86 -2.37 26.57 1.44
C ALA A 86 -2.42 27.63 0.32
N LYS A 87 -1.44 27.61 -0.59
CA LYS A 87 -1.37 28.56 -1.72
C LYS A 87 -2.45 28.33 -2.76
N LEU A 88 -2.71 27.08 -3.13
CA LEU A 88 -3.60 26.72 -4.25
C LEU A 88 -5.04 26.45 -3.79
N CYS A 89 -5.25 26.17 -2.51
CA CYS A 89 -6.56 25.98 -1.89
C CYS A 89 -6.79 27.02 -0.77
N PRO A 90 -6.76 28.34 -1.06
CA PRO A 90 -6.84 29.37 -0.03
C PRO A 90 -8.21 29.44 0.67
N ASP A 91 -9.26 28.89 0.06
CA ASP A 91 -10.61 28.78 0.64
C ASP A 91 -10.79 27.56 1.56
N PHE A 92 -9.75 26.72 1.70
CA PHE A 92 -9.79 25.52 2.53
C PHE A 92 -9.18 25.83 3.89
N LYS A 93 -9.79 25.31 4.95
CA LYS A 93 -9.15 25.29 6.26
C LYS A 93 -7.93 24.37 6.20
N TYR A 94 -6.81 24.78 6.76
CA TYR A 94 -5.61 23.97 6.85
C TYR A 94 -5.28 23.64 8.31
N THR A 95 -4.88 22.40 8.60
CA THR A 95 -4.39 22.01 9.92
C THR A 95 -3.22 21.04 9.80
N LEU A 96 -2.09 21.45 10.37
CA LEU A 96 -0.93 20.58 10.59
C LEU A 96 -1.02 19.99 12.00
N TRP A 97 -1.22 18.68 12.07
CA TRP A 97 -1.42 17.95 13.32
C TRP A 97 -0.09 17.51 13.92
N ASN A 98 0.19 17.93 15.15
CA ASN A 98 1.29 17.38 15.94
C ASN A 98 0.85 16.16 16.75
N GLN A 99 1.80 15.49 17.41
CA GLN A 99 1.51 14.28 18.17
C GLN A 99 0.49 14.50 19.28
N SER A 100 0.61 15.56 20.08
CA SER A 100 -0.32 15.85 21.17
C SER A 100 -1.76 16.03 20.67
N MET A 101 -1.93 16.74 19.54
CA MET A 101 -3.26 16.94 18.94
C MET A 101 -3.91 15.63 18.51
N VAL A 102 -3.12 14.70 17.94
CA VAL A 102 -3.62 13.37 17.55
C VAL A 102 -3.93 12.52 18.79
N ASP A 103 -3.05 12.55 19.80
CA ASP A 103 -3.27 11.85 21.07
C ASP A 103 -4.57 12.32 21.74
N ASP A 104 -4.82 13.62 21.79
CA ASP A 104 -6.03 14.23 22.36
C ASP A 104 -7.29 13.87 21.57
N LEU A 105 -7.23 13.89 20.24
CA LEU A 105 -8.35 13.47 19.38
C LEU A 105 -8.74 12.02 19.66
N ILE A 106 -7.77 11.11 19.66
CA ILE A 106 -8.03 9.67 19.85
C ILE A 106 -8.50 9.40 21.27
N LYS A 107 -7.88 10.02 22.28
CA LYS A 107 -8.28 9.86 23.68
C LYS A 107 -9.72 10.32 23.91
N LYS A 108 -10.13 11.43 23.29
CA LYS A 108 -11.45 12.03 23.48
C LYS A 108 -12.55 11.33 22.69
N TYR A 109 -12.31 11.02 21.41
CA TYR A 109 -13.37 10.57 20.49
C TYR A 109 -13.27 9.08 20.12
N TYR A 110 -12.13 8.43 20.35
CA TYR A 110 -11.91 7.02 20.05
C TYR A 110 -11.32 6.25 21.25
N PRO A 111 -11.90 6.37 22.46
CA PRO A 111 -11.31 5.79 23.67
C PRO A 111 -11.13 4.27 23.59
N GLY A 112 -12.00 3.57 22.85
CA GLY A 112 -11.92 2.12 22.66
C GLY A 112 -10.63 1.62 21.98
N ILE A 113 -9.95 2.47 21.20
CA ILE A 113 -8.65 2.14 20.57
C ILE A 113 -7.48 2.89 21.20
N PHE A 114 -7.69 3.78 22.17
CA PHE A 114 -6.63 4.63 22.70
C PHE A 114 -5.47 3.83 23.32
N LYS A 115 -5.78 2.84 24.17
CA LYS A 115 -4.75 1.95 24.76
C LYS A 115 -3.95 1.19 23.70
N LEU A 116 -4.62 0.81 22.61
CA LEU A 116 -4.01 0.11 21.50
C LEU A 116 -3.07 1.04 20.72
N TYR A 117 -3.53 2.26 20.45
CA TYR A 117 -2.80 3.30 19.75
C TYR A 117 -1.57 3.78 20.53
N SER A 118 -1.72 4.03 21.84
CA SER A 118 -0.64 4.50 22.71
C SER A 118 0.54 3.53 22.76
N ASN A 119 0.23 2.23 22.67
CA ASN A 119 1.20 1.13 22.69
C ASN A 119 1.76 0.75 21.31
N LEU A 120 1.42 1.48 20.23
CA LEU A 120 2.03 1.23 18.92
C LEU A 120 3.53 1.56 18.97
N PRO A 121 4.42 0.63 18.57
CA PRO A 121 5.85 0.80 18.75
C PRO A 121 6.47 1.81 17.77
N ALA A 122 5.89 1.95 16.58
CA ALA A 122 6.41 2.82 15.53
C ALA A 122 5.54 4.08 15.40
N TRP A 123 6.19 5.24 15.35
CA TRP A 123 5.54 6.53 15.13
C TRP A 123 4.71 6.55 13.84
N ILE A 124 5.19 5.90 12.78
CA ILE A 124 4.48 5.84 11.50
C ILE A 124 3.15 5.07 11.62
N SER A 125 3.09 4.06 12.49
CA SER A 125 1.83 3.36 12.78
C SER A 125 0.86 4.26 13.54
N LYS A 126 1.37 5.16 14.40
CA LYS A 126 0.54 6.18 15.05
C LYS A 126 0.02 7.21 14.04
N ILE A 127 0.83 7.66 13.09
CA ILE A 127 0.38 8.54 11.99
C ILE A 127 -0.70 7.84 11.16
N ASN A 128 -0.55 6.55 10.87
CA ASN A 128 -1.56 5.77 10.16
C ASN A 128 -2.91 5.71 10.89
N VAL A 129 -2.92 5.54 12.21
CA VAL A 129 -4.19 5.65 12.97
C VAL A 129 -4.70 7.09 12.98
N GLY A 130 -3.80 8.06 13.14
CA GLY A 130 -4.10 9.49 13.10
C GLY A 130 -4.85 9.88 11.83
N LYS A 131 -4.36 9.54 10.63
CA LYS A 131 -5.01 9.91 9.37
C LYS A 131 -6.44 9.38 9.27
N PHE A 132 -6.69 8.14 9.69
CA PHE A 132 -8.04 7.57 9.66
C PHE A 132 -8.96 8.26 10.66
N THR A 133 -8.50 8.47 11.90
CA THR A 133 -9.31 9.08 12.96
C THR A 133 -9.61 10.56 12.71
N ILE A 134 -8.66 11.30 12.14
CA ILE A 134 -8.82 12.71 11.77
C ILE A 134 -9.89 12.84 10.69
N ILE A 135 -9.75 12.11 9.57
CA ILE A 135 -10.70 12.21 8.46
C ILE A 135 -12.05 11.58 8.83
N HIS A 136 -12.09 10.52 9.63
CA HIS A 136 -13.36 10.01 10.14
C HIS A 136 -14.06 11.06 11.01
N HIS A 137 -13.35 11.80 11.87
CA HIS A 137 -13.99 12.75 12.77
C HIS A 137 -14.40 14.05 12.08
N TYR A 138 -13.51 14.66 11.30
CA TYR A 138 -13.71 15.97 10.70
C TYR A 138 -14.17 15.91 9.25
N GLY A 139 -14.06 14.76 8.58
CA GLY A 139 -14.07 14.68 7.13
C GLY A 139 -12.84 15.38 6.54
N GLY A 140 -12.94 15.71 5.26
CA GLY A 140 -11.98 16.55 4.57
C GLY A 140 -10.94 15.75 3.81
N ILE A 141 -9.75 16.32 3.70
CA ILE A 141 -8.67 15.86 2.83
C ILE A 141 -7.44 15.59 3.66
N TYR A 142 -6.90 14.39 3.52
CA TYR A 142 -5.59 14.05 4.06
C TYR A 142 -4.55 13.99 2.94
N ALA A 143 -3.39 14.59 3.19
CA ALA A 143 -2.22 14.50 2.33
C ALA A 143 -0.95 14.34 3.19
N ASP A 144 -0.11 13.36 2.88
CA ASP A 144 1.23 13.26 3.47
C ASP A 144 2.04 14.52 3.11
N ASN A 145 3.06 14.84 3.92
CA ASN A 145 3.83 16.09 3.78
C ASN A 145 4.62 16.16 2.46
N ASP A 146 4.92 15.01 1.86
CA ASP A 146 5.62 14.85 0.59
C ASP A 146 4.68 14.81 -0.63
N ILE A 147 3.39 15.06 -0.44
CA ILE A 147 2.41 15.25 -1.51
C ILE A 147 2.30 16.74 -1.83
N GLU A 148 2.74 17.11 -3.03
CA GLU A 148 2.57 18.46 -3.57
C GLU A 148 1.21 18.58 -4.26
N CYS A 149 0.53 19.69 -3.99
CA CYS A 149 -0.69 20.11 -4.68
C CYS A 149 -0.30 20.88 -5.95
N LEU A 150 -0.87 20.49 -7.09
CA LEU A 150 -0.58 21.10 -8.39
C LEU A 150 -1.66 22.11 -8.81
N GLN A 151 -2.88 21.96 -8.30
CA GLN A 151 -4.00 22.85 -8.54
C GLN A 151 -5.08 22.74 -7.46
N ASN A 152 -6.02 23.67 -7.46
CA ASN A 152 -7.14 23.64 -6.51
C ASN A 152 -7.98 22.35 -6.67
N ILE A 153 -8.17 21.60 -5.58
CA ILE A 153 -8.84 20.30 -5.60
C ILE A 153 -10.38 20.38 -5.52
N LYS A 154 -10.97 21.57 -5.59
CA LYS A 154 -12.43 21.75 -5.52
C LYS A 154 -13.18 20.99 -6.63
N SER A 155 -12.64 20.96 -7.85
CA SER A 155 -13.24 20.20 -8.95
C SER A 155 -13.22 18.69 -8.68
N LEU A 156 -12.13 18.16 -8.10
CA LEU A 156 -12.05 16.77 -7.66
C LEU A 156 -13.18 16.45 -6.65
N LEU A 157 -13.34 17.27 -5.62
CA LEU A 157 -14.39 17.05 -4.60
C LEU A 157 -15.80 17.18 -5.19
N GLN A 158 -16.00 18.13 -6.12
CA GLN A 158 -17.28 18.29 -6.81
C GLN A 158 -17.61 17.07 -7.67
N ASN A 159 -16.61 16.48 -8.34
CA ASN A 159 -16.80 15.27 -9.14
C ASN A 159 -17.19 14.07 -8.27
N VAL A 160 -16.54 13.90 -7.11
CA VAL A 160 -16.90 12.87 -6.12
C VAL A 160 -18.36 13.04 -5.70
N TYR A 161 -18.76 14.26 -5.34
CA TYR A 161 -20.15 14.56 -4.97
C TYR A 161 -21.15 14.31 -6.11
N ASN A 162 -20.84 14.77 -7.33
CA ASN A 162 -21.71 14.61 -8.50
C ASN A 162 -21.91 13.14 -8.90
N GLN A 163 -20.96 12.27 -8.54
CA GLN A 163 -21.02 10.83 -8.74
C GLN A 163 -21.59 10.10 -7.51
N ASN A 164 -22.24 10.81 -6.58
CA ASN A 164 -22.78 10.30 -5.31
C ASN A 164 -21.76 9.51 -4.47
N GLN A 165 -20.47 9.78 -4.63
CA GLN A 165 -19.42 9.20 -3.83
C GLN A 165 -19.19 10.04 -2.58
N GLN A 166 -18.67 9.41 -1.54
CA GLN A 166 -18.42 10.01 -0.24
C GLN A 166 -16.93 9.98 0.14
N ALA A 167 -16.12 9.25 -0.61
CA ALA A 167 -14.67 9.26 -0.46
C ALA A 167 -13.94 9.06 -1.79
N VAL A 168 -12.71 9.55 -1.85
CA VAL A 168 -11.76 9.32 -2.94
C VAL A 168 -10.39 9.00 -2.36
N PHE A 169 -9.76 7.93 -2.85
CA PHE A 169 -8.43 7.52 -2.44
C PHE A 169 -7.50 7.46 -3.64
N LYS A 170 -6.23 7.87 -3.47
CA LYS A 170 -5.22 7.71 -4.51
C LYS A 170 -4.99 6.22 -4.79
N SER A 171 -4.99 5.82 -6.06
CA SER A 171 -4.57 4.48 -6.48
C SER A 171 -3.06 4.33 -6.36
N GLY A 172 -2.63 3.14 -5.93
CA GLY A 172 -1.24 2.70 -6.10
C GLY A 172 -0.94 2.33 -7.54
N ASP A 173 0.31 1.96 -7.79
CA ASP A 173 0.85 1.63 -9.13
C ASP A 173 0.10 0.48 -9.84
N ASN A 174 -0.64 -0.35 -9.09
CA ASN A 174 -1.59 -1.32 -9.61
C ASN A 174 -3.00 -0.85 -9.25
N PHE A 175 -3.84 -0.60 -10.26
CA PHE A 175 -5.16 0.04 -10.17
C PHE A 175 -6.13 -0.55 -9.12
N ASP A 176 -5.89 -1.77 -8.63
CA ASP A 176 -6.75 -2.46 -7.65
C ASP A 176 -6.36 -2.21 -6.18
N ARG A 177 -5.46 -1.26 -5.90
CA ARG A 177 -5.04 -0.96 -4.53
C ARG A 177 -5.03 0.53 -4.29
N PHE A 178 -5.53 0.95 -3.14
CA PHE A 178 -5.41 2.32 -2.67
C PHE A 178 -4.12 2.53 -1.91
N ALA A 179 -3.52 3.70 -2.12
CA ALA A 179 -2.56 4.29 -1.22
C ALA A 179 -3.29 5.05 -0.10
N ILE A 180 -2.59 5.33 0.99
CA ILE A 180 -3.12 6.08 2.15
C ILE A 180 -2.28 7.34 2.42
N ASP A 181 -1.53 7.78 1.42
CA ASP A 181 -0.73 9.00 1.38
C ASP A 181 -1.57 10.21 0.93
N PHE A 182 -2.64 9.99 0.16
CA PHE A 182 -3.67 10.97 -0.16
C PHE A 182 -5.06 10.34 -0.23
N PHE A 183 -6.01 10.94 0.48
CA PHE A 183 -7.43 10.60 0.36
C PHE A 183 -8.32 11.71 0.91
N ALA A 184 -9.57 11.73 0.51
CA ALA A 184 -10.59 12.62 1.04
C ALA A 184 -11.88 11.86 1.33
N ALA A 185 -12.60 12.23 2.38
CA ALA A 185 -13.87 11.60 2.72
C ALA A 185 -14.80 12.53 3.51
N THR A 186 -16.08 12.20 3.53
CA THR A 186 -17.06 12.81 4.43
C THR A 186 -16.73 12.47 5.89
N ALA A 187 -17.20 13.30 6.82
CA ALA A 187 -17.15 12.94 8.24
C ALA A 187 -18.02 11.70 8.50
N ASN A 188 -17.57 10.85 9.41
CA ASN A 188 -18.19 9.56 9.77
C ASN A 188 -18.35 8.59 8.59
N HIS A 189 -17.46 8.65 7.61
CA HIS A 189 -17.53 7.75 6.46
C HIS A 189 -17.46 6.27 6.89
N PRO A 190 -18.42 5.39 6.50
CA PRO A 190 -18.49 4.01 7.00
C PRO A 190 -17.24 3.16 6.73
N LEU A 191 -16.55 3.39 5.60
CA LEU A 191 -15.26 2.73 5.34
C LEU A 191 -14.23 3.05 6.45
N LEU A 192 -14.09 4.33 6.83
CA LEU A 192 -13.10 4.72 7.84
C LEU A 192 -13.49 4.19 9.22
N GLU A 193 -14.79 4.16 9.55
CA GLU A 193 -15.29 3.49 10.75
C GLU A 193 -14.91 2.00 10.75
N HIS A 194 -15.16 1.29 9.65
CA HIS A 194 -14.80 -0.13 9.47
C HIS A 194 -13.29 -0.39 9.55
N VAL A 195 -12.46 0.54 9.07
CA VAL A 195 -11.00 0.51 9.20
C VAL A 195 -10.59 0.71 10.65
N ILE A 196 -11.15 1.68 11.37
CA ILE A 196 -10.82 1.98 12.76
C ILE A 196 -11.25 0.84 13.68
N ALA A 197 -12.49 0.33 13.53
CA ALA A 197 -13.03 -0.78 14.31
C ALA A 197 -12.25 -2.09 14.12
N GLY A 198 -11.57 -2.26 12.97
CA GLY A 198 -10.73 -3.41 12.69
C GLY A 198 -9.36 -3.41 13.39
N LEU A 199 -8.88 -2.26 13.88
CA LEU A 199 -7.50 -2.11 14.39
C LEU A 199 -7.15 -3.06 15.55
N PRO A 200 -8.06 -3.37 16.49
CA PRO A 200 -7.82 -4.37 17.55
C PRO A 200 -7.57 -5.79 17.02
N TYR A 201 -8.14 -6.13 15.87
CA TYR A 201 -8.09 -7.48 15.30
C TYR A 201 -6.92 -7.68 14.33
N ALA A 202 -6.19 -6.61 14.00
CA ALA A 202 -5.00 -6.71 13.17
C ALA A 202 -3.95 -7.58 13.88
N LYS A 203 -3.56 -8.71 13.25
CA LYS A 203 -2.55 -9.62 13.80
C LYS A 203 -1.23 -8.89 13.99
N ARG A 204 -0.76 -8.81 15.23
CA ARG A 204 0.52 -8.18 15.61
C ARG A 204 1.47 -9.27 16.03
N LYS A 205 2.53 -9.49 15.24
CA LYS A 205 3.77 -10.25 15.58
C LYS A 205 4.57 -10.53 14.30
N TYR A 206 4.82 -9.51 13.48
CA TYR A 206 5.74 -9.66 12.37
C TYR A 206 7.13 -9.23 12.82
N LEU A 207 8.13 -10.09 12.60
CA LEU A 207 9.54 -9.82 12.98
C LEU A 207 10.15 -8.64 12.21
N LEU A 208 9.51 -8.25 11.10
CA LEU A 208 9.96 -7.22 10.17
C LEU A 208 9.16 -5.91 10.38
N PRO A 209 9.78 -4.83 10.91
CA PRO A 209 9.09 -3.57 11.24
C PRO A 209 8.29 -2.95 10.09
N TYR A 210 8.81 -2.95 8.87
CA TYR A 210 8.14 -2.43 7.68
C TYR A 210 6.85 -3.20 7.38
N LEU A 211 6.94 -4.54 7.36
CA LEU A 211 5.76 -5.39 7.14
C LEU A 211 4.76 -5.28 8.27
N ASN A 212 5.25 -5.19 9.51
CA ASN A 212 4.38 -4.97 10.66
C ASN A 212 3.58 -3.68 10.50
N ASN A 213 4.22 -2.57 10.11
CA ASN A 213 3.51 -1.32 9.82
C ASN A 213 2.47 -1.50 8.71
N MET A 214 2.89 -2.04 7.55
CA MET A 214 2.01 -2.22 6.38
C MET A 214 0.78 -3.08 6.67
N LEU A 215 0.94 -4.18 7.42
CA LEU A 215 -0.12 -5.17 7.67
C LEU A 215 -1.00 -4.84 8.89
N THR A 216 -0.56 -3.96 9.79
CA THR A 216 -1.34 -3.65 11.01
C THR A 216 -2.08 -2.32 10.95
N THR A 217 -1.49 -1.30 10.31
CA THR A 217 -2.06 0.05 10.26
C THR A 217 -1.90 0.72 8.89
N GLY A 218 -0.98 0.22 8.06
CA GLY A 218 -0.63 0.84 6.79
C GLY A 218 -1.48 0.38 5.60
N THR A 219 -0.92 0.57 4.41
CA THR A 219 -1.63 0.39 3.13
C THR A 219 -2.19 -1.03 2.95
N ALA A 220 -1.44 -2.08 3.32
CA ALA A 220 -1.91 -3.45 3.15
C ALA A 220 -3.09 -3.75 4.09
N TYR A 221 -3.03 -3.28 5.34
CA TYR A 221 -4.15 -3.34 6.28
C TYR A 221 -5.41 -2.66 5.70
N PHE A 222 -5.27 -1.42 5.25
CA PHE A 222 -6.38 -0.66 4.67
C PHE A 222 -7.05 -1.41 3.51
N ASN A 223 -6.26 -1.93 2.56
CA ASN A 223 -6.80 -2.64 1.40
C ASN A 223 -7.50 -3.96 1.78
N ILE A 224 -7.02 -4.67 2.81
CA ILE A 224 -7.73 -5.85 3.36
C ILE A 224 -9.10 -5.45 3.89
N ARG A 225 -9.19 -4.33 4.63
CA ARG A 225 -10.46 -3.82 5.15
C ARG A 225 -11.38 -3.35 4.03
N PHE A 226 -10.86 -2.63 3.04
CA PHE A 226 -11.62 -2.19 1.87
C PHE A 226 -12.19 -3.37 1.07
N LYS A 227 -11.45 -4.47 0.89
CA LYS A 227 -11.95 -5.66 0.19
C LYS A 227 -13.22 -6.22 0.86
N SER A 228 -13.25 -6.21 2.19
CA SER A 228 -14.40 -6.65 3.00
C SER A 228 -15.49 -5.59 3.20
N PHE A 229 -15.32 -4.37 2.69
CA PHE A 229 -16.30 -3.31 2.81
C PHE A 229 -17.40 -3.51 1.77
N GLU A 230 -18.66 -3.43 2.20
CA GLU A 230 -19.83 -3.70 1.35
C GLU A 230 -20.07 -2.56 0.36
N ASN A 231 -20.18 -1.32 0.85
CA ASN A 231 -20.54 -0.15 0.04
C ASN A 231 -19.35 0.43 -0.75
N LYS A 232 -18.75 -0.36 -1.65
CA LYS A 232 -17.60 0.09 -2.45
C LYS A 232 -17.93 1.25 -3.39
N CYS A 233 -19.19 1.39 -3.78
CA CYS A 233 -19.67 2.43 -4.68
C CYS A 233 -19.57 3.85 -4.11
N ALA A 234 -19.59 3.99 -2.78
CA ALA A 234 -19.35 5.27 -2.13
C ALA A 234 -17.89 5.75 -2.22
N VAL A 235 -16.97 4.95 -2.78
CA VAL A 235 -15.52 5.21 -2.76
C VAL A 235 -14.96 5.17 -4.17
N SER A 236 -14.37 6.29 -4.62
CA SER A 236 -13.67 6.36 -5.89
C SER A 236 -12.15 6.29 -5.78
N ALA A 237 -11.55 6.06 -6.94
CA ALA A 237 -10.12 6.03 -7.14
C ALA A 237 -9.65 7.28 -7.87
N LEU A 238 -8.72 8.01 -7.27
CA LEU A 238 -7.91 9.01 -7.95
C LEU A 238 -6.71 8.30 -8.58
N PRO A 239 -6.54 8.30 -9.91
CA PRO A 239 -5.43 7.60 -10.56
C PRO A 239 -4.06 8.03 -10.03
N TYR A 240 -3.09 7.11 -10.01
CA TYR A 240 -1.73 7.39 -9.55
C TYR A 240 -1.12 8.61 -10.26
N ASN A 241 -1.23 8.63 -11.59
CA ASN A 241 -0.93 9.80 -12.41
C ASN A 241 -2.21 10.61 -12.58
N ASN A 242 -2.27 11.77 -11.95
CA ASN A 242 -3.38 12.70 -12.06
C ASN A 242 -2.87 14.14 -12.10
N GLU A 243 -3.78 15.06 -12.40
CA GLU A 243 -3.48 16.49 -12.55
C GLU A 243 -3.50 17.28 -11.23
N TYR A 244 -3.93 16.68 -10.12
CA TYR A 244 -4.17 17.38 -8.85
C TYR A 244 -2.96 17.36 -7.92
N ILE A 245 -2.24 16.24 -7.90
CA ILE A 245 -1.18 16.00 -6.92
C ILE A 245 0.01 15.27 -7.53
N VAL A 246 1.19 15.50 -6.97
CA VAL A 246 2.39 14.71 -7.25
C VAL A 246 3.02 14.24 -5.94
N HIS A 247 3.48 12.99 -5.93
CA HIS A 247 4.17 12.40 -4.78
C HIS A 247 5.68 12.52 -4.96
N HIS A 248 6.31 13.27 -4.07
CA HIS A 248 7.76 13.31 -3.97
C HIS A 248 8.23 12.12 -3.15
N ARG A 249 9.12 11.27 -3.70
CA ARG A 249 9.59 10.07 -3.00
C ARG A 249 10.10 10.41 -1.58
N ALA A 250 9.32 10.06 -0.55
CA ALA A 250 9.82 9.97 0.81
C ALA A 250 10.02 8.52 1.22
N SER A 251 11.15 8.29 1.88
CA SER A 251 11.50 7.00 2.46
C SER A 251 11.86 7.10 3.94
N SER A 252 11.57 8.24 4.58
CA SER A 252 11.96 8.57 5.96
C SER A 252 11.46 7.58 7.00
N TRP A 253 10.35 6.88 6.74
CA TRP A 253 9.80 5.86 7.64
C TRP A 253 10.27 4.43 7.31
N HIS A 254 10.97 4.20 6.20
CA HIS A 254 11.44 2.85 5.85
C HIS A 254 12.51 2.40 6.84
N SER A 255 12.21 1.34 7.57
CA SER A 255 13.19 0.62 8.39
C SER A 255 14.19 -0.15 7.51
N TRP A 256 15.20 -0.76 8.13
CA TRP A 256 16.26 -1.51 7.43
C TRP A 256 15.71 -2.60 6.50
N ASP A 257 14.64 -3.26 6.91
CA ASP A 257 13.93 -4.29 6.17
C ASP A 257 13.20 -3.73 4.94
N GLY A 258 12.66 -2.51 5.02
CA GLY A 258 12.08 -1.80 3.88
C GLY A 258 13.10 -1.55 2.76
N LYS A 259 14.35 -1.23 3.12
CA LYS A 259 15.46 -1.08 2.16
C LYS A 259 15.80 -2.42 1.48
N ILE A 260 15.81 -3.51 2.24
CA ILE A 260 16.04 -4.86 1.70
C ILE A 260 14.89 -5.27 0.77
N ILE A 261 13.63 -5.07 1.18
CA ILE A 261 12.45 -5.37 0.36
C ILE A 261 12.52 -4.60 -0.96
N TYR A 262 12.87 -3.32 -0.91
CA TYR A 262 13.05 -2.50 -2.11
C TYR A 262 14.12 -3.09 -3.04
N VAL A 263 15.30 -3.42 -2.51
CA VAL A 263 16.38 -4.03 -3.28
C VAL A 263 15.93 -5.36 -3.88
N VAL A 264 15.33 -6.25 -3.08
CA VAL A 264 14.85 -7.54 -3.56
C VAL A 264 13.79 -7.35 -4.65
N TRP A 265 12.83 -6.44 -4.47
CA TRP A 265 11.71 -6.28 -5.40
C TRP A 265 12.15 -5.64 -6.73
N PHE A 266 12.91 -4.53 -6.68
CA PHE A 266 13.37 -3.83 -7.88
C PHE A 266 14.60 -4.47 -8.54
N LYS A 267 15.42 -5.20 -7.78
CA LYS A 267 16.60 -5.93 -8.30
C LYS A 267 16.35 -7.42 -8.46
N ARG A 268 15.12 -7.93 -8.29
CA ARG A 268 14.80 -9.37 -8.43
C ARG A 268 15.36 -9.98 -9.70
N GLY A 269 15.28 -9.26 -10.83
CA GLY A 269 15.80 -9.75 -12.12
C GLY A 269 17.31 -9.95 -12.10
N VAL A 270 18.06 -9.05 -11.46
CA VAL A 270 19.51 -9.17 -11.29
C VAL A 270 19.83 -10.28 -10.29
N LEU A 271 19.11 -10.31 -9.16
CA LEU A 271 19.30 -11.31 -8.12
C LEU A 271 19.07 -12.74 -8.64
N MET A 272 18.01 -12.96 -9.41
CA MET A 272 17.70 -14.24 -10.03
C MET A 272 18.77 -14.64 -11.06
N LYS A 273 19.26 -13.71 -11.88
CA LYS A 273 20.38 -13.98 -12.81
C LYS A 273 21.66 -14.38 -12.08
N THR A 274 22.01 -13.67 -11.00
CA THR A 274 23.19 -14.02 -10.19
C THR A 274 23.05 -15.36 -9.50
N LEU A 275 21.86 -15.69 -8.99
CA LEU A 275 21.59 -16.99 -8.36
C LEU A 275 21.70 -18.13 -9.38
N SER A 276 21.15 -17.94 -10.58
CA SER A 276 21.25 -18.92 -11.67
C SER A 276 22.70 -19.17 -12.10
N LEU A 277 23.52 -18.12 -12.18
CA LEU A 277 24.95 -18.25 -12.49
C LEU A 277 25.72 -19.00 -11.39
N LEU A 278 25.41 -18.73 -10.12
CA LEU A 278 26.01 -19.44 -8.98
C LEU A 278 25.63 -20.92 -8.98
N ILE A 279 24.35 -21.24 -9.20
CA ILE A 279 23.87 -22.62 -9.29
C ILE A 279 24.57 -23.33 -10.46
N PHE A 280 24.68 -22.68 -11.62
CA PHE A 280 25.39 -23.21 -12.78
C PHE A 280 26.86 -23.49 -12.46
N ALA A 281 27.57 -22.55 -11.82
CA ALA A 281 28.97 -22.73 -11.41
C ALA A 281 29.13 -23.88 -10.42
N ILE A 282 28.22 -24.04 -9.46
CA ILE A 282 28.20 -25.17 -8.51
C ILE A 282 28.01 -26.49 -9.25
N ILE A 283 27.07 -26.57 -10.19
CA ILE A 283 26.85 -27.77 -11.01
C ILE A 283 28.12 -28.12 -11.81
N VAL A 284 28.73 -27.13 -12.47
CA VAL A 284 29.98 -27.32 -13.22
C VAL A 284 31.10 -27.83 -12.30
N TYR A 285 31.24 -27.25 -11.11
CA TYR A 285 32.22 -27.66 -10.12
C TYR A 285 32.00 -29.10 -9.63
N ILE A 286 30.76 -29.50 -9.35
CA ILE A 286 30.40 -30.87 -8.96
C ILE A 286 30.74 -31.86 -10.08
N ILE A 287 30.39 -31.55 -11.33
CA ILE A 287 30.71 -32.38 -12.50
C ILE A 287 32.23 -32.53 -12.66
N TYR A 288 32.98 -31.42 -12.55
CA TYR A 288 34.44 -31.42 -12.62
C TYR A 288 35.08 -32.28 -11.52
N ARG A 289 34.63 -32.10 -10.27
CA ARG A 289 35.11 -32.87 -9.11
C ARG A 289 34.83 -34.36 -9.26
N ASN A 290 33.64 -34.74 -9.71
CA ASN A 290 33.28 -36.14 -9.91
C ASN A 290 34.12 -36.79 -11.02
N ARG A 291 34.31 -36.10 -12.15
CA ARG A 291 35.19 -36.58 -13.24
C ARG A 291 36.62 -36.82 -12.78
N ASN A 292 37.19 -35.91 -11.99
CA ASN A 292 38.55 -36.07 -11.47
C ASN A 292 38.67 -37.13 -10.37
N SER A 293 37.62 -37.34 -9.58
CA SER A 293 37.58 -38.42 -8.58
C SER A 293 37.54 -39.80 -9.26
N SER A 294 36.76 -39.95 -10.33
CA SER A 294 36.74 -41.18 -11.14
C SER A 294 38.09 -41.47 -11.80
N LYS A 295 38.79 -40.45 -12.32
CA LYS A 295 40.15 -40.60 -12.87
C LYS A 295 41.17 -41.04 -11.83
N ARG A 296 41.09 -40.56 -10.58
CA ARG A 296 41.98 -40.97 -9.48
C ARG A 296 41.76 -42.42 -9.03
N ILE A 297 40.55 -42.93 -9.13
CA ILE A 297 40.24 -44.35 -8.82
C ILE A 297 40.85 -45.28 -9.87
N LEU A 298 40.74 -44.92 -11.16
CA LEU A 298 41.34 -45.68 -12.27
C LEU A 298 42.86 -45.76 -12.20
N ILE A 299 43.54 -44.68 -11.78
CA ILE A 299 45.02 -44.65 -11.67
C ILE A 299 45.52 -45.46 -10.45
N ARG A 300 44.72 -45.66 -9.41
CA ARG A 300 45.09 -46.49 -8.24
C ARG A 300 44.86 -48.00 -8.45
N GLN A 301 44.24 -48.39 -9.55
CA GLN A 301 43.99 -49.79 -9.91
C GLN A 301 44.98 -50.31 -10.98
N GLN A 302 46.00 -49.52 -11.32
CA GLN A 302 47.18 -49.91 -12.10
C GLN A 302 48.40 -49.92 -11.18
#